data_AF-A0A382JWQ3-F1
#
_entry.id   AF-A0A382JWQ3-F1
#
_cell.length_a   1.000
_cell.length_b   1.000
_cell.length_c   1.000
_cell.angle_alpha   90.00
_cell.angle_beta   90.00
_cell.angle_gamma   90.00
#
_symmetry.space_group_name_H-M   'P 1'
#
loop_
_entity.id
_entity.type
_entity.pdbx_description
1 polymer ?
#
loop_
_entity_poly.entity_id
_entity_poly.type
_entity_poly.pdbx_seq_one_letter_code
_entity_poly.pdbx_strand_id
1 'polypeptide(L)' 'MKNIFNYFFVFTFFMFFSCGLNSDTPINQMNSDELLDFIGINSAVLVDVRTHDEYNSGYIENSLNIDYLSND' A
#
# COMPACT_ATOMS: atom_id res chain seq x y z
N MET A 1 7.64 44.17 -25.63
CA MET A 1 8.51 43.03 -25.30
C MET A 1 8.55 42.68 -23.81
N LYS A 2 8.52 43.64 -22.87
CA LYS A 2 8.51 43.35 -21.42
C LYS A 2 7.30 42.53 -20.94
N ASN A 3 6.13 42.76 -21.52
CA ASN A 3 4.90 42.04 -21.15
C ASN A 3 4.90 40.59 -21.69
N ILE A 4 5.52 40.33 -22.84
CA ILE A 4 5.64 38.98 -23.42
C ILE A 4 6.56 38.10 -22.55
N PHE A 5 7.63 38.69 -22.01
CA PHE A 5 8.54 38.02 -21.08
C PHE A 5 7.82 37.66 -19.77
N ASN A 6 6.92 38.53 -19.32
CA ASN A 6 6.10 38.29 -18.13
C ASN A 6 5.08 37.15 -18.34
N TYR A 7 4.43 37.08 -19.50
CA TYR A 7 3.55 35.95 -19.84
C TYR A 7 4.29 34.62 -19.99
N PHE A 8 5.50 34.65 -20.56
CA PHE A 8 6.36 33.47 -20.64
C PHE A 8 6.77 32.96 -19.26
N PHE A 9 7.10 33.88 -18.34
CA PHE A 9 7.43 33.56 -16.96
C PHE A 9 6.24 32.94 -16.21
N VAL A 10 5.03 33.49 -16.38
CA VAL A 10 3.80 32.94 -15.79
C VAL A 10 3.47 31.57 -16.35
N PHE A 11 3.57 31.37 -17.67
CA PHE A 11 3.29 30.07 -18.31
C PHE A 11 4.27 28.98 -17.87
N THR A 12 5.54 29.34 -17.69
CA THR A 12 6.58 28.40 -17.23
C THR A 12 6.36 28.00 -15.76
N PHE A 13 5.86 28.90 -14.91
CA PHE A 13 5.54 28.59 -13.51
C PHE A 13 4.38 27.59 -13.35
N PHE A 14 3.38 27.62 -14.24
CA PHE A 14 2.24 26.69 -14.20
C PHE A 14 2.60 25.25 -14.59
N MET A 15 3.66 25.03 -15.38
CA MET A 15 4.06 23.68 -15.81
C MET A 15 4.75 22.85 -14.71
N PHE A 16 5.25 23.48 -13.64
CA PHE A 16 5.92 22.76 -12.54
C PHE A 16 4.97 22.15 -11.49
N PHE A 17 3.66 22.44 -11.55
CA PHE A 17 2.66 21.87 -10.63
C PHE A 17 2.03 20.55 -11.10
N SER A 18 2.42 20.03 -12.28
CA SER A 18 1.82 18.81 -12.84
C SER A 18 2.48 17.51 -12.35
N CYS A 19 3.07 17.50 -11.14
CA CYS A 19 3.69 16.31 -10.57
C CYS A 19 2.74 15.59 -9.60
N GLY A 20 2.18 14.46 -10.07
CA GLY A 20 2.03 13.21 -9.31
C GLY A 20 0.92 13.09 -8.26
N LEU A 21 -0.36 13.10 -8.65
CA LEU A 21 -1.42 12.53 -7.81
C LEU A 21 -1.52 11.02 -8.07
N ASN A 22 -0.59 10.25 -7.50
CA ASN A 22 -0.71 8.79 -7.46
C ASN A 22 -1.65 8.48 -6.30
N SER A 23 -2.89 8.08 -6.60
CA SER A 23 -3.79 7.49 -5.63
C SER A 23 -3.39 6.04 -5.40
N ASP A 24 -2.22 5.82 -4.79
CA ASP A 24 -1.93 4.53 -4.18
C ASP A 24 -2.95 4.36 -3.06
N THR A 25 -3.74 3.29 -3.10
CA THR A 25 -4.55 2.92 -1.94
C THR A 25 -3.61 2.83 -0.74
N PRO A 26 -3.84 3.59 0.35
CA PRO A 26 -2.88 3.65 1.44
C PRO A 26 -2.71 2.25 2.03
N ILE A 27 -1.51 1.67 1.87
CA ILE A 27 -1.11 0.46 2.56
C ILE A 27 -0.86 0.87 4.01
N ASN A 28 -1.74 0.44 4.91
CA ASN A 28 -1.52 0.63 6.33
C ASN A 28 -0.57 -0.46 6.83
N GLN A 29 0.73 -0.14 6.84
CA GLN A 29 1.75 -1.04 7.37
C GLN A 29 1.64 -1.08 8.90
N MET A 30 1.69 -2.29 9.46
CA MET A 30 1.67 -2.52 10.89
C MET A 30 2.84 -3.40 11.33
N ASN A 31 3.25 -3.26 12.58
CA ASN A 31 4.26 -4.14 13.19
C ASN A 31 3.60 -5.33 13.92
N SER A 32 4.42 -6.22 14.47
CA SER A 32 3.95 -7.43 15.16
C SER A 32 3.12 -7.15 16.42
N ASP A 33 3.46 -6.13 17.20
CA ASP A 33 2.74 -5.79 18.43
C ASP A 33 1.36 -5.22 18.09
N GLU A 34 1.29 -4.33 17.10
CA GLU A 34 0.03 -3.79 16.57
C GLU A 34 -0.88 -4.87 15.99
N LEU A 35 -0.29 -5.91 15.37
CA LEU A 35 -1.05 -7.04 14.84
C LEU A 35 -1.74 -7.83 15.96
N LEU A 36 -1.06 -8.06 17.08
CA LEU A 36 -1.62 -8.78 18.23
C LEU A 36 -2.82 -8.06 18.83
N ASP A 37 -2.74 -6.72 18.94
CA ASP A 37 -3.87 -5.90 19.38
C ASP A 37 -5.04 -5.97 18.39
N PHE A 38 -4.74 -5.98 17.09
CA PHE A 38 -5.75 -5.98 16.02
C PHE A 38 -6.47 -7.33 15.85
N ILE A 39 -5.79 -8.46 16.00
CA ILE A 39 -6.44 -9.78 15.94
C ILE A 39 -7.26 -10.06 17.20
N GLY A 40 -6.91 -9.46 18.35
CA GLY A 40 -7.65 -9.59 19.60
C GLY A 40 -9.08 -9.04 19.55
N ILE A 41 -9.34 -8.07 18.68
CA ILE A 41 -10.67 -7.44 18.53
C ILE A 41 -11.62 -8.17 17.55
N ASN A 42 -11.20 -9.32 16.98
CA ASN A 42 -12.00 -10.22 16.12
C ASN A 42 -12.72 -9.54 14.93
N SER A 43 -12.25 -8.39 14.45
CA SER A 43 -12.90 -7.63 13.38
C SER A 43 -12.25 -7.80 12.01
N ALA A 44 -11.29 -8.73 11.88
CA ALA A 44 -10.50 -8.90 10.66
C ALA A 44 -10.10 -10.37 10.42
N VAL A 45 -9.80 -10.67 9.15
CA VAL A 45 -9.23 -11.94 8.71
C VAL A 45 -7.75 -11.74 8.47
N LEU A 46 -6.91 -12.54 9.14
CA LEU A 46 -5.48 -12.59 8.87
C LEU A 46 -5.22 -13.49 7.67
N VAL A 47 -4.70 -12.93 6.57
CA VAL A 47 -4.36 -13.70 5.36
C VAL A 47 -2.86 -13.96 5.33
N ASP A 48 -2.48 -15.24 5.31
CA ASP A 48 -1.10 -15.69 5.16
C ASP A 48 -0.82 -16.04 3.70
N VAL A 49 -0.01 -15.22 3.04
CA VAL A 49 0.25 -15.32 1.60
C VAL A 49 1.43 -16.22 1.23
N ARG A 50 2.02 -16.91 2.22
CA ARG A 50 3.14 -17.84 2.03
C ARG A 50 2.69 -19.11 1.30
N THR A 51 3.66 -19.92 0.90
CA THR A 51 3.39 -21.23 0.31
C THR A 51 2.69 -22.16 1.29
N HIS A 52 1.98 -23.15 0.77
CA HIS A 52 1.28 -24.13 1.61
C HIS A 52 2.24 -24.90 2.54
N ASP A 53 3.45 -25.22 2.07
CA ASP A 53 4.47 -25.92 2.87
C ASP A 53 4.95 -25.08 4.06
N GLU A 54 5.19 -23.77 3.84
CA GLU A 54 5.57 -22.84 4.91
C GLU A 54 4.45 -22.69 5.95
N TYR A 55 3.20 -22.58 5.49
CA TYR A 55 2.04 -22.50 6.37
C TYR A 55 1.88 -23.76 7.23
N ASN A 56 2.00 -24.94 6.61
CA ASN A 56 1.89 -26.23 7.29
C ASN A 56 3.04 -26.48 8.29
N SER A 57 4.19 -25.83 8.11
CA SER A 57 5.30 -25.88 9.06
C SER A 57 5.05 -25.05 10.34
N GLY A 58 4.10 -24.10 10.29
CA GLY A 58 3.73 -23.24 11.39
C GLY A 58 3.02 -21.97 10.91
N TYR A 59 1.93 -21.62 11.60
CA TYR A 59 1.07 -20.49 11.25
C TYR A 59 0.46 -19.82 12.49
N ILE A 60 -0.07 -18.61 12.31
CA ILE A 60 -0.79 -17.88 13.36
C ILE A 60 -2.21 -18.43 13.42
N GLU A 61 -2.70 -18.78 14.61
CA GLU A 61 -4.04 -19.33 14.81
C GLU A 61 -5.12 -18.44 14.17
N ASN A 62 -6.13 -19.06 13.53
CA ASN A 62 -7.22 -18.40 12.81
C ASN A 62 -6.81 -17.58 11.56
N SER A 63 -5.57 -17.72 11.08
CA SER A 63 -5.19 -17.21 9.76
C SER A 63 -5.74 -18.07 8.61
N LEU A 64 -5.91 -17.44 7.44
CA LEU A 64 -6.31 -18.06 6.18
C LEU A 64 -5.11 -18.06 5.24
N ASN A 65 -4.63 -19.24 4.86
CA ASN A 65 -3.59 -19.35 3.84
C ASN A 65 -4.17 -19.12 2.44
N ILE A 66 -3.63 -18.13 1.71
CA ILE A 66 -3.89 -17.91 0.29
C ILE A 66 -2.52 -17.86 -0.38
N ASP A 67 -2.04 -18.99 -0.88
CA ASP A 67 -0.74 -19.07 -1.54
C ASP A 67 -0.71 -18.18 -2.78
N TYR A 68 0.02 -17.07 -2.69
CA TYR A 68 0.10 -16.07 -3.76
C TYR A 68 0.74 -16.63 -5.03
N LEU A 69 1.57 -17.67 -4.92
CA LEU A 69 2.26 -18.30 -6.04
C LEU A 69 1.50 -19.51 -6.59
N SER A 70 0.37 -19.88 -5.99
CA SER A 70 -0.49 -20.95 -6.51
C SER A 70 -1.06 -20.56 -7.88
N ASN A 71 -1.29 -21.57 -8.73
CA ASN A 71 -1.82 -21.38 -10.09
C ASN A 71 -3.35 -21.54 -10.14
N ASP A 72 -4.03 -21.40 -9.00
CA ASP A 72 -5.47 -21.60 -8.88
C ASP A 72 -6.29 -20.49 -9.56
#